data_AF-A0A8C1SRR8-F1
#
_entry.id   AF-A0A8C1SRR8-F1
#
_cell.length_a   1.000
_cell.length_b   1.000
_cell.length_c   1.000
_cell.angle_alpha   90.00
_cell.angle_beta   90.00
_cell.angle_gamma   90.00
#
_symmetry.space_group_name_H-M   'P 1'
#
loop_
_entity.id
_entity.type
_entity.pdbx_description
1 polymer ?
#
loop_
_entity_poly.entity_id
_entity_poly.type
_entity_poly.pdbx_seq_one_letter_code
_entity_poly.pdbx_strand_id
1 'polypeptide(L)'
;MKPEAQRSKLCVSCYQFPRRACCEAAARTVIMATKSSQGGSELRIVILGNDEENKVVKSVLNCENLTGEKVGLCTLHQSERGGRKISVVEAPGWDRLRPDRIKEEIIRSVSLCPPGPHALLLVIPVKTPSEEPSVGEMNASEMHMRLLSERVWKHTIVLFACDDGVDQQTIQKHIHSAEKILEECGRRFHVLQKSTCESPSQIHELLLKKIDSLVEENHRDFFKPQAYYELIEQKTEASKTVTELRKRHGSLDNPPNFIKDTGDSKKKESVETPKHRPSEDMTKMPWTSNSL
;
A
#
# COMPACT_ATOMS: atom_id res chain seq x y z
N MET A 1 33.07 -2.50 24.12
CA MET A 1 31.68 -2.93 23.86
C MET A 1 31.10 -2.01 22.79
N LYS A 2 30.29 -2.52 21.86
CA LYS A 2 29.53 -1.74 20.85
C LYS A 2 28.08 -2.28 20.83
N PRO A 3 27.05 -1.43 20.62
CA PRO A 3 25.67 -1.90 20.59
C PRO A 3 25.39 -2.71 19.32
N GLU A 4 24.61 -3.77 19.47
CA GLU A 4 24.25 -4.71 18.40
C GLU A 4 23.00 -4.20 17.66
N ALA A 5 23.18 -3.70 16.43
CA ALA A 5 22.09 -3.13 15.65
C ALA A 5 21.13 -4.22 15.15
N GLN A 6 19.92 -4.25 15.72
CA GLN A 6 18.88 -5.20 15.32
C GLN A 6 18.48 -5.00 13.85
N ARG A 7 18.95 -5.89 12.97
CA ARG A 7 18.47 -5.97 11.58
C ARG A 7 16.99 -6.35 11.58
N SER A 8 16.13 -5.40 11.23
CA SER A 8 14.71 -5.63 10.98
C SER A 8 14.54 -6.61 9.81
N LYS A 9 14.15 -7.86 10.11
CA LYS A 9 13.86 -8.89 9.12
C LYS A 9 12.52 -8.63 8.42
N LEU A 10 12.47 -7.62 7.56
CA LEU A 10 11.40 -7.48 6.58
C LEU A 10 11.46 -8.63 5.57
N CYS A 11 10.30 -9.19 5.23
CA CYS A 11 10.22 -10.56 4.70
C CYS A 11 10.43 -10.61 3.18
N VAL A 12 11.54 -11.21 2.74
CA VAL A 12 11.87 -11.42 1.33
C VAL A 12 11.08 -12.64 0.77
N SER A 13 9.74 -12.56 0.76
CA SER A 13 8.88 -13.65 0.28
C SER A 13 7.55 -13.17 -0.34
N CYS A 14 7.65 -12.50 -1.49
CA CYS A 14 6.48 -12.16 -2.32
C CYS A 14 6.34 -13.05 -3.57
N TYR A 15 7.34 -13.88 -3.90
CA TYR A 15 7.41 -14.60 -5.19
C TYR A 15 6.61 -15.92 -5.28
N GLN A 16 5.96 -16.37 -4.20
CA GLN A 16 5.30 -17.68 -4.14
C GLN A 16 3.82 -17.66 -3.69
N PHE A 17 3.20 -16.49 -3.53
CA PHE A 17 1.80 -16.40 -3.08
C PHE A 17 0.79 -16.27 -4.24
N PRO A 18 -0.39 -16.93 -4.17
CA PRO A 18 -1.41 -16.87 -5.21
C PRO A 18 -2.09 -15.49 -5.29
N ARG A 19 -2.56 -15.14 -6.49
CA ARG A 19 -2.87 -13.77 -6.96
C ARG A 19 -3.67 -12.89 -5.99
N ARG A 20 -4.67 -13.42 -5.28
CA ARG A 20 -5.49 -12.65 -4.33
C ARG A 20 -4.71 -12.14 -3.10
N ALA A 21 -3.72 -12.90 -2.62
CA ALA A 21 -2.99 -12.57 -1.39
C ALA A 21 -2.07 -11.35 -1.53
N CYS A 22 -1.63 -11.01 -2.75
CA CYS A 22 -0.74 -9.87 -2.99
C CYS A 22 -1.43 -8.52 -2.72
N CYS A 23 -2.71 -8.40 -3.11
CA CYS A 23 -3.52 -7.22 -2.83
C CYS A 23 -3.82 -7.07 -1.33
N GLU A 24 -4.11 -8.17 -0.63
CA GLU A 24 -4.28 -8.15 0.83
C GLU A 24 -2.97 -7.81 1.58
N ALA A 25 -1.81 -8.26 1.10
CA ALA A 25 -0.52 -7.94 1.70
C ALA A 25 -0.19 -6.44 1.60
N ALA A 26 -0.38 -5.85 0.41
CA ALA A 26 -0.26 -4.40 0.23
C ALA A 26 -1.23 -3.64 1.16
N ALA A 27 -2.50 -4.05 1.20
CA ALA A 27 -3.52 -3.44 2.07
C ALA A 27 -3.31 -3.68 3.58
N ARG A 28 -2.48 -4.64 4.00
CA ARG A 28 -2.08 -4.85 5.40
C ARG A 28 -0.95 -3.91 5.85
N THR A 29 -0.06 -3.54 4.93
CA THR A 29 1.07 -2.62 5.22
C THR A 29 0.58 -1.23 5.69
N VAL A 30 -0.59 -0.79 5.17
CA VAL A 30 -1.22 0.50 5.53
C VAL A 30 -1.51 0.65 7.03
N ILE A 31 -1.60 -0.44 7.80
CA ILE A 31 -2.04 -0.42 9.21
C ILE A 31 -0.88 -0.12 10.19
N MET A 32 0.38 -0.30 9.81
CA MET A 32 1.54 -0.26 10.74
C MET A 32 2.42 1.01 10.67
N ALA A 33 2.05 2.01 9.86
CA ALA A 33 2.85 3.22 9.63
C ALA A 33 2.55 4.38 10.62
N THR A 34 2.51 4.11 11.94
CA THR A 34 2.24 5.14 12.98
C THR A 34 3.25 5.15 14.13
N LYS A 35 4.56 5.17 13.81
CA LYS A 35 5.62 5.64 14.74
C LYS A 35 6.96 5.92 14.04
N SER A 36 7.21 7.19 13.73
CA SER A 36 8.54 7.80 13.72
C SER A 36 8.41 9.24 14.25
N SER A 37 9.51 9.84 14.71
CA SER A 37 9.48 10.99 15.62
C SER A 37 9.93 12.31 14.99
N GLN A 38 9.47 13.41 15.61
CA GLN A 38 10.02 14.77 15.54
C GLN A 38 9.99 15.53 14.20
N GLY A 39 9.01 16.44 14.09
CA GLY A 39 9.21 17.80 13.57
C GLY A 39 9.29 18.01 12.06
N GLY A 40 9.81 17.07 11.29
CA GLY A 40 9.89 17.18 9.83
C GLY A 40 8.53 17.10 9.16
N SER A 41 8.30 17.91 8.12
CA SER A 41 7.21 17.64 7.17
C SER A 41 7.66 16.57 6.18
N GLU A 42 6.75 15.65 5.83
CA GLU A 42 7.02 14.62 4.83
C GLU A 42 6.26 14.93 3.54
N LEU A 43 6.96 14.82 2.41
CA LEU A 43 6.38 14.76 1.07
C LEU A 43 6.45 13.32 0.55
N ARG A 44 5.39 12.89 -0.13
CA ARG A 44 5.21 11.53 -0.65
C ARG A 44 4.63 11.65 -2.05
N ILE A 45 5.36 11.12 -3.03
CA ILE A 45 5.08 11.27 -4.46
C ILE A 45 5.06 9.87 -5.09
N VAL A 46 4.14 9.66 -6.04
CA VAL A 46 4.20 8.51 -6.97
C VAL A 46 4.47 9.04 -8.37
N ILE A 47 5.45 8.45 -9.06
CA ILE A 47 5.72 8.69 -10.48
C ILE A 47 5.02 7.59 -11.29
N LEU A 48 4.29 8.00 -12.32
CA LEU A 48 3.49 7.18 -13.23
C LEU A 48 3.84 7.51 -14.69
N GLY A 49 3.47 6.65 -15.64
CA GLY A 49 3.97 6.77 -17.02
C GLY A 49 5.36 6.12 -17.14
N ASN A 50 6.26 6.73 -17.92
CA ASN A 50 7.58 6.16 -18.21
C ASN A 50 8.70 7.19 -17.92
N ASP A 51 9.29 7.12 -16.73
CA ASP A 51 10.45 7.94 -16.33
C ASP A 51 11.77 7.30 -16.77
N GLU A 52 12.11 7.46 -18.06
CA GLU A 52 13.32 6.87 -18.62
C GLU A 52 14.59 7.42 -17.96
N GLU A 53 15.49 6.50 -17.58
CA GLU A 53 16.73 6.80 -16.85
C GLU A 53 16.53 7.51 -15.49
N ASN A 54 15.33 7.43 -14.91
CA ASN A 54 14.97 8.02 -13.63
C ASN A 54 15.13 9.57 -13.62
N LYS A 55 14.93 10.23 -14.77
CA LYS A 55 15.12 11.69 -14.98
C LYS A 55 14.25 12.51 -14.03
N VAL A 56 12.98 12.14 -13.84
CA VAL A 56 12.05 12.78 -12.91
C VAL A 56 12.42 12.46 -11.45
N VAL A 57 12.75 11.21 -11.10
CA VAL A 57 13.20 10.87 -9.73
C VAL A 57 14.44 11.71 -9.35
N LYS A 58 15.46 11.76 -10.22
CA LYS A 58 16.69 12.57 -10.02
C LYS A 58 16.35 14.04 -9.81
N SER A 59 15.41 14.57 -10.60
CA SER A 59 15.00 15.97 -10.52
C SER A 59 14.23 16.31 -9.25
N VAL A 60 13.26 15.48 -8.85
CA VAL A 60 12.47 15.66 -7.63
C VAL A 60 13.34 15.57 -6.37
N LEU A 61 14.32 14.67 -6.36
CA LEU A 61 15.21 14.45 -5.21
C LEU A 61 16.48 15.32 -5.21
N ASN A 62 16.78 16.03 -6.32
CA ASN A 62 18.04 16.76 -6.54
C ASN A 62 19.27 15.85 -6.24
N CYS A 63 19.29 14.65 -6.84
CA CYS A 63 20.31 13.64 -6.58
C CYS A 63 20.56 12.76 -7.80
N GLU A 64 21.79 12.76 -8.32
CA GLU A 64 22.18 11.94 -9.48
C GLU A 64 22.42 10.47 -9.07
N ASN A 65 23.07 10.25 -7.92
CA ASN A 65 23.41 8.93 -7.39
C ASN A 65 22.25 8.33 -6.59
N LEU A 66 21.17 7.97 -7.27
CA LEU A 66 19.97 7.39 -6.65
C LEU A 66 20.23 5.99 -6.05
N THR A 67 20.12 5.89 -4.74
CA THR A 67 19.79 4.62 -4.06
C THR A 67 18.28 4.43 -4.00
N GLY A 68 17.79 3.21 -4.19
CA GLY A 68 16.35 2.90 -4.09
C GLY A 68 16.09 1.44 -3.68
N GLU A 69 15.03 1.24 -2.90
CA GLU A 69 14.56 -0.08 -2.46
C GLU A 69 13.53 -0.61 -3.47
N LYS A 70 13.79 -1.77 -4.09
CA LYS A 70 12.83 -2.39 -5.01
C LYS A 70 11.77 -3.18 -4.25
N VAL A 71 10.50 -2.83 -4.44
CA VAL A 71 9.36 -3.48 -3.79
C VAL A 71 8.34 -3.91 -4.84
N GLY A 72 8.46 -5.17 -5.29
CA GLY A 72 7.74 -5.66 -6.46
C GLY A 72 8.39 -5.17 -7.75
N LEU A 73 7.65 -4.44 -8.58
CA LEU A 73 8.19 -3.78 -9.78
C LEU A 73 8.44 -2.27 -9.56
N CYS A 74 7.99 -1.70 -8.44
CA CYS A 74 8.26 -0.32 -8.04
C CYS A 74 9.65 -0.15 -7.39
N THR A 75 10.20 1.06 -7.47
CA THR A 75 11.38 1.48 -6.68
C THR A 75 10.97 2.60 -5.71
N LEU A 76 11.23 2.42 -4.41
CA LEU A 76 11.11 3.47 -3.40
C LEU A 76 12.46 4.19 -3.25
N HIS A 77 12.46 5.50 -3.50
CA HIS A 77 13.58 6.40 -3.24
C HIS A 77 13.23 7.36 -2.10
N GLN A 78 14.21 7.72 -1.27
CA GLN A 78 14.05 8.67 -0.17
C GLN A 78 15.24 9.62 -0.11
N SER A 79 14.96 10.89 0.20
CA SER A 79 15.95 11.94 0.44
C SER A 79 15.46 12.88 1.54
N GLU A 80 16.36 13.66 2.12
CA GLU A 80 16.02 14.76 3.03
C GLU A 80 16.61 16.07 2.50
N ARG A 81 15.76 17.07 2.29
CA ARG A 81 16.14 18.39 1.77
C ARG A 81 15.64 19.48 2.72
N GLY A 82 16.54 20.14 3.43
CA GLY A 82 16.21 21.24 4.35
C GLY A 82 15.31 20.84 5.51
N GLY A 83 15.52 19.66 6.13
CA GLY A 83 14.68 19.14 7.21
C GLY A 83 13.32 18.58 6.76
N ARG A 84 13.08 18.52 5.44
CA ARG A 84 11.91 17.89 4.83
C ARG A 84 12.27 16.54 4.25
N LYS A 85 11.60 15.49 4.71
CA LYS A 85 11.72 14.15 4.14
C LYS A 85 10.91 14.08 2.83
N ILE A 86 11.51 13.63 1.74
CA ILE A 86 10.85 13.40 0.46
C ILE A 86 10.96 11.92 0.12
N SER A 87 9.81 11.25 -0.03
CA SER A 87 9.72 9.87 -0.53
C SER A 87 9.11 9.87 -1.94
N VAL A 88 9.78 9.22 -2.89
CA VAL A 88 9.33 9.07 -4.28
C VAL A 88 9.21 7.59 -4.58
N VAL A 89 8.03 7.14 -5.00
CA VAL A 89 7.80 5.80 -5.53
C VAL A 89 7.78 5.87 -7.05
N GLU A 90 8.80 5.32 -7.68
CA GLU A 90 8.83 5.04 -9.12
C GLU A 90 7.95 3.81 -9.38
N ALA A 91 6.84 3.97 -10.11
CA ALA A 91 6.13 2.84 -10.71
C ALA A 91 6.79 2.46 -12.04
N PRO A 92 6.78 1.18 -12.44
CA PRO A 92 7.35 0.75 -13.71
C PRO A 92 6.56 1.30 -14.91
N GLY A 93 7.29 1.53 -16.01
CA GLY A 93 6.76 1.99 -17.29
C GLY A 93 5.53 1.20 -17.76
N TRP A 94 4.46 1.91 -18.13
CA TRP A 94 3.21 1.30 -18.61
C TRP A 94 3.39 0.55 -19.95
N ASP A 95 4.38 0.93 -20.75
CA ASP A 95 4.89 0.21 -21.92
C ASP A 95 5.35 -1.22 -21.59
N ARG A 96 5.82 -1.44 -20.36
CA ARG A 96 6.38 -2.71 -19.86
C ARG A 96 5.33 -3.58 -19.16
N LEU A 97 4.10 -3.08 -19.05
CA LEU A 97 3.00 -3.75 -18.39
C LEU A 97 1.91 -4.15 -19.38
N ARG A 98 1.23 -5.26 -19.07
CA ARG A 98 -0.04 -5.58 -19.71
C ARG A 98 -1.15 -4.69 -19.13
N PRO A 99 -2.18 -4.29 -19.90
CA PRO A 99 -3.31 -3.50 -19.37
C PRO A 99 -3.97 -4.11 -18.13
N ASP A 100 -4.07 -5.46 -18.07
CA ASP A 100 -4.59 -6.19 -16.90
C ASP A 100 -3.77 -5.98 -15.60
N ARG A 101 -2.51 -5.54 -15.70
CA ARG A 101 -1.60 -5.32 -14.55
C ARG A 101 -1.39 -3.86 -14.19
N ILE A 102 -1.69 -2.92 -15.07
CA ILE A 102 -1.46 -1.49 -14.81
C ILE A 102 -2.26 -1.03 -13.59
N LYS A 103 -3.53 -1.45 -13.45
CA LYS A 103 -4.32 -1.16 -12.24
C LYS A 103 -3.72 -1.78 -10.97
N GLU A 104 -3.24 -3.03 -11.02
CA GLU A 104 -2.61 -3.69 -9.86
C GLU A 104 -1.33 -2.97 -9.42
N GLU A 105 -0.48 -2.57 -10.36
CA GLU A 105 0.82 -1.96 -10.06
C GLU A 105 0.70 -0.52 -9.57
N ILE A 106 -0.27 0.26 -10.07
CA ILE A 106 -0.49 1.62 -9.54
C ILE A 106 -1.13 1.55 -8.14
N ILE A 107 -2.02 0.59 -7.88
CA ILE A 107 -2.52 0.35 -6.51
C ILE A 107 -1.36 -0.06 -5.59
N ARG A 108 -0.40 -0.87 -6.09
CA ARG A 108 0.83 -1.21 -5.36
C ARG A 108 1.70 0.01 -5.08
N SER A 109 2.03 0.85 -6.08
CA SER A 109 2.89 2.04 -5.89
C SER A 109 2.30 3.04 -4.89
N VAL A 110 0.98 3.28 -4.97
CA VAL A 110 0.24 4.12 -4.01
C VAL A 110 0.21 3.49 -2.60
N SER A 111 0.23 2.16 -2.48
CA SER A 111 0.30 1.46 -1.19
C SER A 111 1.68 1.53 -0.52
N LEU A 112 2.75 1.85 -1.25
CA LEU A 112 4.12 1.95 -0.72
C LEU A 112 4.41 3.27 0.01
N CYS A 113 3.49 4.23 -0.05
CA CYS A 113 3.64 5.57 0.55
C CYS A 113 2.51 5.91 1.54
N PRO A 114 2.26 5.08 2.58
CA PRO A 114 1.15 5.28 3.52
C PRO A 114 1.25 6.63 4.27
N PRO A 115 0.12 7.26 4.61
CA PRO A 115 -1.26 6.79 4.38
C PRO A 115 -1.77 7.01 2.94
N GLY A 116 -0.94 7.57 2.05
CA GLY A 116 -1.13 7.78 0.61
C GLY A 116 -0.22 8.90 0.10
N PRO A 117 0.05 9.03 -1.21
CA PRO A 117 0.87 10.10 -1.75
C PRO A 117 0.10 11.42 -1.75
N HIS A 118 0.80 12.53 -1.53
CA HIS A 118 0.19 13.86 -1.62
C HIS A 118 0.06 14.32 -3.09
N ALA A 119 0.97 13.85 -3.96
CA ALA A 119 1.02 14.17 -5.38
C ALA A 119 1.34 12.93 -6.24
N LEU A 120 0.81 12.91 -7.46
CA LEU A 120 1.14 11.97 -8.53
C LEU A 120 1.72 12.73 -9.72
N LEU A 121 2.79 12.22 -10.30
CA LEU A 121 3.48 12.79 -11.45
C LEU A 121 3.26 11.87 -12.65
N LEU A 122 2.47 12.30 -13.63
CA LEU A 122 2.23 11.56 -14.86
C LEU A 122 3.28 11.97 -15.91
N VAL A 123 4.23 11.08 -16.21
CA VAL A 123 5.37 11.36 -17.08
C VAL A 123 5.06 10.99 -18.53
N ILE A 124 5.11 12.01 -19.38
CA ILE A 124 5.07 11.93 -20.84
C ILE A 124 6.50 12.23 -21.33
N PRO A 125 7.24 11.26 -21.87
CA PRO A 125 8.54 11.53 -22.46
C PRO A 125 8.41 12.32 -23.77
N VAL A 126 9.41 13.15 -24.07
CA VAL A 126 9.60 13.83 -25.36
C VAL A 126 11.09 13.72 -25.70
N LYS A 127 11.43 12.88 -26.68
CA LYS A 127 12.77 12.32 -26.89
C LYS A 127 13.50 12.94 -28.08
N THR A 128 12.78 13.29 -29.15
CA THR A 128 13.41 13.86 -30.36
C THR A 128 12.67 15.08 -30.90
N PRO A 129 13.37 16.05 -31.56
CA PRO A 129 12.73 17.20 -32.21
C PRO A 129 11.67 16.82 -33.26
N SER A 130 11.82 15.65 -33.87
CA SER A 130 10.94 15.10 -34.91
C SER A 130 9.84 14.17 -34.38
N GLU A 131 9.68 14.03 -33.06
CA GLU A 131 8.69 13.13 -32.48
C GLU A 131 7.28 13.74 -32.56
N GLU A 132 6.35 13.03 -33.22
CA GLU A 132 4.94 13.40 -33.23
C GLU A 132 4.21 12.72 -32.07
N PRO A 133 3.41 13.45 -31.27
CA PRO A 133 2.84 12.94 -30.04
C PRO A 133 1.76 11.88 -30.30
N SER A 134 2.01 10.66 -29.84
CA SER A 134 1.11 9.51 -29.98
C SER A 134 -0.22 9.73 -29.26
N VAL A 135 -1.26 10.06 -30.04
CA VAL A 135 -2.65 10.18 -29.56
C VAL A 135 -3.14 8.87 -28.92
N GLY A 136 -2.60 7.72 -29.35
CA GLY A 136 -2.85 6.42 -28.72
C GLY A 136 -2.34 6.33 -27.29
N GLU A 137 -1.10 6.78 -27.03
CA GLU A 137 -0.50 6.81 -25.70
C GLU A 137 -1.14 7.85 -24.78
N MET A 138 -1.58 9.00 -25.32
CA MET A 138 -2.36 9.98 -24.56
C MET A 138 -3.70 9.39 -24.09
N ASN A 139 -4.50 8.81 -24.99
CA ASN A 139 -5.78 8.19 -24.62
C ASN A 139 -5.59 6.99 -23.67
N ALA A 140 -4.52 6.19 -23.85
CA ALA A 140 -4.19 5.10 -22.94
C ALA A 140 -3.81 5.62 -21.54
N SER A 141 -3.02 6.69 -21.48
CA SER A 141 -2.63 7.34 -20.22
C SER A 141 -3.83 7.92 -19.46
N GLU A 142 -4.74 8.58 -20.18
CA GLU A 142 -6.02 9.06 -19.65
C GLU A 142 -6.83 7.90 -19.04
N MET A 143 -6.99 6.80 -19.79
CA MET A 143 -7.69 5.59 -19.34
C MET A 143 -7.04 4.98 -18.10
N HIS A 144 -5.71 4.85 -18.06
CA HIS A 144 -4.99 4.27 -16.92
C HIS A 144 -5.17 5.08 -15.63
N MET A 145 -5.27 6.41 -15.74
CA MET A 145 -5.57 7.27 -14.59
C MET A 145 -7.03 7.12 -14.13
N ARG A 146 -8.01 7.09 -15.07
CA ARG A 146 -9.44 6.86 -14.74
C ARG A 146 -9.68 5.53 -14.01
N LEU A 147 -8.88 4.48 -14.27
CA LEU A 147 -8.95 3.20 -13.54
C LEU A 147 -8.70 3.29 -12.03
N LEU A 148 -8.15 4.41 -11.54
CA LEU A 148 -7.79 4.64 -10.14
C LEU A 148 -8.96 5.26 -9.37
N SER A 149 -9.47 6.38 -9.87
CA SER A 149 -10.72 7.08 -9.51
C SER A 149 -10.69 8.48 -10.13
N GLU A 150 -11.84 9.13 -10.33
CA GLU A 150 -11.88 10.55 -10.73
C GLU A 150 -11.21 11.50 -9.71
N ARG A 151 -11.00 11.05 -8.45
CA ARG A 151 -10.22 11.80 -7.45
C ARG A 151 -8.73 11.89 -7.77
N VAL A 152 -8.17 11.07 -8.67
CA VAL A 152 -6.72 11.07 -8.96
C VAL A 152 -6.27 12.39 -9.57
N TRP A 153 -7.09 12.97 -10.45
CA TRP A 153 -6.78 14.20 -11.17
C TRP A 153 -6.51 15.38 -10.23
N LYS A 154 -7.21 15.45 -9.10
CA LYS A 154 -6.98 16.48 -8.07
C LYS A 154 -5.56 16.49 -7.54
N HIS A 155 -4.91 15.33 -7.45
CA HIS A 155 -3.53 15.16 -6.97
C HIS A 155 -2.48 15.01 -8.10
N THR A 156 -2.86 15.17 -9.37
CA THR A 156 -1.96 14.91 -10.52
C THR A 156 -1.33 16.18 -11.07
N ILE A 157 -0.03 16.14 -11.36
CA ILE A 157 0.67 17.05 -12.28
C ILE A 157 1.17 16.24 -13.48
N VAL A 158 0.97 16.76 -14.69
CA VAL A 158 1.54 16.19 -15.93
C VAL A 158 2.97 16.70 -16.12
N LEU A 159 3.93 15.81 -16.35
CA LEU A 159 5.32 16.14 -16.62
C LEU A 159 5.70 15.77 -18.04
N PHE A 160 6.07 16.77 -18.83
CA PHE A 160 6.73 16.54 -20.11
C PHE A 160 8.23 16.44 -19.84
N ALA A 161 8.77 15.21 -19.86
CA ALA A 161 10.18 14.94 -19.63
C ALA A 161 10.93 15.01 -20.97
N CYS A 162 11.67 16.10 -21.18
CA CYS A 162 12.24 16.46 -22.47
C CYS A 162 13.74 16.21 -22.53
N ASP A 163 14.18 15.49 -23.55
CA ASP A 163 15.59 15.17 -23.78
C ASP A 163 16.40 16.36 -24.33
N ASP A 164 17.73 16.24 -24.24
CA ASP A 164 18.67 17.26 -24.68
C ASP A 164 18.48 17.54 -26.19
N GLY A 165 18.22 18.81 -26.54
CA GLY A 165 18.07 19.25 -27.94
C GLY A 165 16.64 19.23 -28.50
N VAL A 166 15.64 18.75 -27.75
CA VAL A 166 14.22 18.89 -28.13
C VAL A 166 13.82 20.37 -28.22
N ASP A 167 13.16 20.76 -29.32
CA ASP A 167 12.74 22.15 -29.53
C ASP A 167 11.36 22.49 -28.91
N GLN A 168 11.12 23.80 -28.77
CA GLN A 168 9.90 24.32 -28.16
C GLN A 168 8.62 24.00 -28.96
N GLN A 169 8.69 23.87 -30.29
CA GLN A 169 7.52 23.57 -31.13
C GLN A 169 7.04 22.14 -30.87
N THR A 170 7.95 21.17 -30.80
CA THR A 170 7.59 19.77 -30.50
C THR A 170 7.15 19.59 -29.05
N ILE A 171 7.65 20.39 -28.09
CA ILE A 171 7.07 20.48 -26.74
C ILE A 171 5.62 20.99 -26.78
N GLN A 172 5.31 22.03 -27.56
CA GLN A 172 3.94 22.52 -27.71
C GLN A 172 3.00 21.49 -28.37
N LYS A 173 3.47 20.71 -29.36
CA LYS A 173 2.69 19.58 -29.93
C LYS A 173 2.27 18.59 -28.84
N HIS A 174 3.21 18.18 -27.98
CA HIS A 174 2.93 17.24 -26.89
C HIS A 174 1.94 17.80 -25.87
N ILE A 175 2.06 19.08 -25.52
CA ILE A 175 1.10 19.79 -24.65
C ILE A 175 -0.31 19.80 -25.25
N HIS A 176 -0.44 20.08 -26.56
CA HIS A 176 -1.75 20.11 -27.22
C HIS A 176 -2.36 18.70 -27.40
N SER A 177 -1.55 17.69 -27.73
CA SER A 177 -2.03 16.28 -27.81
C SER A 177 -2.49 15.75 -26.45
N ALA A 178 -1.92 16.26 -25.35
CA ALA A 178 -2.33 15.95 -23.98
C ALA A 178 -3.54 16.76 -23.46
N GLU A 179 -4.20 17.60 -24.28
CA GLU A 179 -5.16 18.61 -23.81
C GLU A 179 -6.28 18.04 -22.90
N LYS A 180 -6.87 16.87 -23.22
CA LYS A 180 -7.87 16.21 -22.35
C LYS A 180 -7.35 15.91 -20.94
N ILE A 181 -6.13 15.38 -20.86
CA ILE A 181 -5.46 15.04 -19.59
C ILE A 181 -5.18 16.33 -18.82
N LEU A 182 -4.84 17.41 -19.54
CA LEU A 182 -4.64 18.73 -18.97
C LEU A 182 -5.96 19.35 -18.48
N GLU A 183 -7.08 19.18 -19.17
CA GLU A 183 -8.40 19.64 -18.69
C GLU A 183 -8.80 18.93 -17.39
N GLU A 184 -8.75 17.60 -17.36
CA GLU A 184 -9.05 16.81 -16.16
C GLU A 184 -8.14 17.19 -14.97
N CYS A 185 -6.84 17.40 -15.21
CA CYS A 185 -5.89 17.78 -14.15
C CYS A 185 -5.90 19.29 -13.78
N GLY A 186 -6.81 20.11 -14.33
CA GLY A 186 -6.88 21.54 -14.02
C GLY A 186 -5.72 22.37 -14.61
N ARG A 187 -5.23 21.95 -15.78
CA ARG A 187 -4.09 22.46 -16.57
C ARG A 187 -2.76 22.53 -15.79
N ARG A 188 -2.59 21.69 -14.77
CA ARG A 188 -1.36 21.60 -13.96
C ARG A 188 -0.32 20.70 -14.62
N PHE A 189 0.62 21.33 -15.33
CA PHE A 189 1.77 20.66 -15.93
C PHE A 189 3.10 21.35 -15.64
N HIS A 190 4.21 20.66 -15.90
CA HIS A 190 5.56 21.21 -15.92
C HIS A 190 6.38 20.54 -17.04
N VAL A 191 7.25 21.32 -17.69
CA VAL A 191 8.19 20.84 -18.69
C VAL A 191 9.53 20.67 -17.98
N LEU A 192 10.00 19.43 -17.87
CA LEU A 192 11.31 19.09 -17.32
C LEU A 192 12.27 18.91 -18.48
N GLN A 193 12.94 19.99 -18.87
CA GLN A 193 14.05 19.95 -19.84
C GLN A 193 15.36 20.21 -19.11
N LYS A 194 16.41 19.48 -19.47
CA LYS A 194 17.77 19.68 -18.96
C LYS A 194 18.42 20.84 -19.74
N SER A 195 18.15 22.08 -19.32
CA SER A 195 18.69 23.25 -20.00
C SER A 195 20.19 23.43 -19.69
N THR A 196 20.97 23.80 -20.71
CA THR A 196 22.42 24.10 -20.56
C THR A 196 22.68 25.46 -19.87
N CYS A 197 21.62 26.22 -19.60
CA CYS A 197 21.68 27.64 -19.22
C CYS A 197 21.18 27.93 -17.80
N GLU A 198 20.41 27.02 -17.18
CA GLU A 198 19.92 27.17 -15.82
C GLU A 198 20.71 26.26 -14.88
N SER A 199 21.04 26.73 -13.69
CA SER A 199 21.57 25.86 -12.63
C SER A 199 20.52 24.79 -12.29
N PRO A 200 20.85 23.48 -12.24
CA PRO A 200 19.87 22.42 -12.01
C PRO A 200 18.96 22.66 -10.80
N SER A 201 19.51 23.24 -9.72
CA SER A 201 18.81 23.66 -8.51
C SER A 201 17.53 24.48 -8.77
N GLN A 202 17.50 25.35 -9.79
CA GLN A 202 16.34 26.17 -10.15
C GLN A 202 15.23 25.33 -10.77
N ILE A 203 15.56 24.45 -11.72
CA ILE A 203 14.63 23.52 -12.37
C ILE A 203 13.97 22.63 -11.30
N HIS A 204 14.78 22.05 -10.40
CA HIS A 204 14.32 21.21 -9.30
C HIS A 204 13.44 21.98 -8.29
N GLU A 205 13.75 23.25 -8.02
CA GLU A 205 12.89 24.10 -7.17
C GLU A 205 11.56 24.46 -7.81
N LEU A 206 11.52 24.73 -9.11
CA LEU A 206 10.27 25.06 -9.81
C LEU A 206 9.30 23.88 -9.83
N LEU A 207 9.79 22.65 -10.01
CA LEU A 207 8.98 21.44 -9.89
C LEU A 207 8.48 21.25 -8.45
N LEU A 208 9.36 21.38 -7.46
CA LEU A 208 8.99 21.19 -6.05
C LEU A 208 7.97 22.25 -5.57
N LYS A 209 8.11 23.52 -5.99
CA LYS A 209 7.16 24.60 -5.69
C LYS A 209 5.77 24.35 -6.31
N LYS A 210 5.70 23.76 -7.52
CA LYS A 210 4.42 23.33 -8.11
C LYS A 210 3.78 22.18 -7.35
N ILE A 211 4.57 21.21 -6.88
CA ILE A 211 4.09 20.11 -6.02
C ILE A 211 3.58 20.68 -4.69
N ASP A 212 4.22 21.69 -4.12
CA ASP A 212 3.76 22.32 -2.87
C ASP A 212 2.46 23.10 -3.04
N SER A 213 2.29 23.86 -4.13
CA SER A 213 1.00 24.49 -4.48
C SER A 213 -0.13 23.46 -4.56
N LEU A 214 0.08 22.38 -5.32
CA LEU A 214 -0.83 21.24 -5.43
C LEU A 214 -1.24 20.67 -4.07
N VAL A 215 -0.30 20.60 -3.12
CA VAL A 215 -0.55 20.02 -1.79
C VAL A 215 -1.35 20.96 -0.89
N GLU A 216 -1.12 22.28 -0.94
CA GLU A 216 -1.96 23.25 -0.20
C GLU A 216 -3.36 23.41 -0.85
N GLU A 217 -3.45 23.38 -2.19
CA GLU A 217 -4.71 23.34 -2.95
C GLU A 217 -5.62 22.18 -2.52
N ASN A 218 -5.03 21.02 -2.23
CA ASN A 218 -5.73 19.84 -1.70
C ASN A 218 -5.82 19.82 -0.16
N HIS A 219 -5.54 20.93 0.52
CA HIS A 219 -5.55 21.06 1.99
C HIS A 219 -4.72 20.00 2.72
N ARG A 220 -3.62 19.56 2.09
CA ARG A 220 -2.73 18.48 2.55
C ARG A 220 -3.39 17.10 2.67
N ASP A 221 -4.55 16.87 2.04
CA ASP A 221 -5.10 15.53 1.80
C ASP A 221 -4.17 14.71 0.89
N PHE A 222 -4.36 13.40 0.88
CA PHE A 222 -3.53 12.45 0.16
C PHE A 222 -4.37 11.44 -0.61
N PHE A 223 -3.88 11.05 -1.78
CA PHE A 223 -4.62 10.22 -2.71
C PHE A 223 -4.86 8.80 -2.17
N LYS A 224 -6.06 8.28 -2.43
CA LYS A 224 -6.49 6.91 -2.15
C LYS A 224 -7.20 6.35 -3.39
N PRO A 225 -6.77 5.21 -3.98
CA PRO A 225 -7.45 4.60 -5.12
C PRO A 225 -8.84 4.10 -4.71
N GLN A 226 -9.79 3.97 -5.66
CA GLN A 226 -11.15 3.49 -5.38
C GLN A 226 -11.16 2.14 -4.66
N ALA A 227 -10.27 1.23 -5.08
CA ALA A 227 -10.08 -0.09 -4.48
C ALA A 227 -9.74 -0.06 -2.97
N TYR A 228 -9.19 1.05 -2.45
CA TYR A 228 -8.95 1.22 -1.02
C TYR A 228 -10.25 1.36 -0.23
N TYR A 229 -11.25 2.07 -0.78
CA TYR A 229 -12.56 2.24 -0.17
C TYR A 229 -13.37 0.93 -0.26
N GLU A 230 -13.36 0.26 -1.42
CA GLU A 230 -13.95 -1.07 -1.62
C GLU A 230 -13.47 -2.09 -0.57
N LEU A 231 -12.16 -2.08 -0.26
CA LEU A 231 -11.55 -2.95 0.76
C LEU A 231 -11.92 -2.58 2.20
N ILE A 232 -12.30 -1.32 2.47
CA ILE A 232 -12.82 -0.90 3.78
C ILE A 232 -14.27 -1.37 3.93
N GLU A 233 -15.11 -1.09 2.94
CA GLU A 233 -16.53 -1.46 2.95
C GLU A 233 -16.72 -2.96 3.18
N GLN A 234 -16.03 -3.80 2.40
CA GLN A 234 -16.04 -5.27 2.56
C GLN A 234 -15.64 -5.72 3.98
N LYS A 235 -14.64 -5.08 4.59
CA LYS A 235 -14.20 -5.39 5.96
C LYS A 235 -15.22 -4.94 7.01
N THR A 236 -15.89 -3.79 6.81
CA THR A 236 -16.96 -3.36 7.71
C THR A 236 -18.16 -4.31 7.64
N GLU A 237 -18.54 -4.78 6.46
CA GLU A 237 -19.67 -5.70 6.30
C GLU A 237 -19.38 -7.11 6.85
N ALA A 238 -18.15 -7.61 6.64
CA ALA A 238 -17.67 -8.82 7.31
C ALA A 238 -17.67 -8.66 8.86
N SER A 239 -17.37 -7.47 9.38
CA SER A 239 -17.40 -7.20 10.82
C SER A 239 -18.83 -7.12 11.38
N LYS A 240 -19.78 -6.49 10.66
CA LYS A 240 -21.21 -6.47 11.01
C LYS A 240 -21.78 -7.88 11.05
N THR A 241 -21.62 -8.65 9.97
CA THR A 241 -22.16 -10.01 9.85
C THR A 241 -21.59 -10.96 10.91
N VAL A 242 -20.29 -10.91 11.22
CA VAL A 242 -19.71 -11.66 12.35
C VAL A 242 -20.30 -11.21 13.70
N THR A 243 -20.54 -9.91 13.89
CA THR A 243 -21.16 -9.38 15.12
C THR A 243 -22.62 -9.82 15.27
N GLU A 244 -23.39 -9.88 14.17
CA GLU A 244 -24.76 -10.39 14.17
C GLU A 244 -24.84 -11.90 14.35
N LEU A 245 -23.89 -12.67 13.79
CA LEU A 245 -23.79 -14.11 14.05
C LEU A 245 -23.47 -14.37 15.53
N ARG A 246 -22.58 -13.58 16.14
CA ARG A 246 -22.34 -13.63 17.60
C ARG A 246 -23.59 -13.29 18.41
N LYS A 247 -24.32 -12.23 18.06
CA LYS A 247 -25.60 -11.88 18.70
C LYS A 247 -26.65 -13.00 18.59
N ARG A 248 -26.70 -13.72 17.45
CA ARG A 248 -27.62 -14.84 17.25
C ARG A 248 -27.23 -16.12 18.02
N HIS A 249 -25.94 -16.39 18.20
CA HIS A 249 -25.47 -17.58 18.92
C HIS A 249 -25.39 -17.37 20.45
N GLY A 250 -25.19 -16.14 20.93
CA GLY A 250 -25.14 -15.78 22.36
C GLY A 250 -26.48 -15.85 23.10
N SER A 251 -27.37 -16.77 22.72
CA SER A 251 -28.69 -16.99 23.32
C SER A 251 -28.95 -18.47 23.65
N LEU A 252 -27.93 -19.34 23.60
CA LEU A 252 -28.00 -20.77 23.93
C LEU A 252 -27.11 -21.18 25.12
N ASP A 253 -26.56 -20.22 25.87
CA ASP A 253 -25.83 -20.44 27.12
C ASP A 253 -26.71 -20.19 28.36
N ASN A 254 -27.87 -20.85 28.41
CA ASN A 254 -28.69 -20.93 29.62
C ASN A 254 -28.73 -22.41 30.05
N PRO A 255 -27.98 -22.84 31.07
CA PRO A 255 -28.00 -24.23 31.52
C PRO A 255 -29.40 -24.59 32.06
N PRO A 256 -29.90 -25.82 31.86
CA PRO A 256 -31.20 -26.22 32.39
C PRO A 256 -31.27 -26.03 33.91
N ASN A 257 -32.29 -25.30 34.38
CA ASN A 257 -32.58 -25.14 35.80
C ASN A 257 -32.98 -26.49 36.41
N PHE A 258 -32.01 -27.22 36.95
CA PHE A 258 -32.29 -28.34 37.85
C PHE A 258 -32.85 -27.78 39.15
N ILE A 259 -34.16 -27.96 39.33
CA ILE A 259 -34.90 -27.57 40.54
C ILE A 259 -34.27 -28.30 41.74
N LYS A 260 -33.82 -27.54 42.73
CA LYS A 260 -33.37 -28.08 44.02
C LYS A 260 -34.57 -28.25 44.95
N ASP A 261 -35.30 -29.36 44.80
CA ASP A 261 -36.23 -29.79 45.84
C ASP A 261 -35.46 -29.92 47.16
N THR A 262 -35.92 -29.18 48.17
CA THR A 262 -35.27 -29.07 49.48
C THR A 262 -36.30 -29.13 50.59
N GLY A 263 -36.49 -30.34 51.12
CA GLY A 263 -37.20 -30.60 52.38
C GLY A 263 -38.62 -31.15 52.25
N ASP A 264 -38.86 -32.32 52.83
CA ASP A 264 -39.32 -32.36 54.22
C ASP A 264 -38.57 -33.48 54.97
N SER A 265 -38.53 -33.40 56.30
CA SER A 265 -37.91 -34.38 57.19
C SER A 265 -38.96 -35.07 58.05
N LYS A 266 -39.09 -36.41 57.97
CA LYS A 266 -39.76 -37.20 59.02
C LYS A 266 -39.22 -38.63 59.17
N LYS A 267 -38.94 -38.96 60.43
CA LYS A 267 -38.93 -40.27 61.10
C LYS A 267 -38.01 -41.38 60.55
N LYS A 268 -37.16 -41.88 61.46
CA LYS A 268 -37.01 -43.28 61.93
C LYS A 268 -36.84 -44.42 60.89
N GLU A 269 -36.11 -45.50 61.17
CA GLU A 269 -35.72 -46.08 62.47
C GLU A 269 -34.30 -46.68 62.44
N SER A 270 -33.89 -47.28 63.56
CA SER A 270 -32.59 -47.96 63.80
C SER A 270 -32.31 -49.19 62.94
N VAL A 271 -31.03 -49.54 62.73
CA VAL A 271 -30.35 -50.75 63.27
C VAL A 271 -28.88 -50.86 62.80
N GLU A 272 -28.10 -51.57 63.60
CA GLU A 272 -26.65 -51.83 63.68
C GLU A 272 -25.85 -52.15 62.40
N THR A 273 -24.54 -51.90 62.47
CA THR A 273 -23.51 -52.47 61.58
C THR A 273 -22.67 -53.54 62.29
N PRO A 274 -22.48 -54.73 61.69
CA PRO A 274 -21.33 -55.60 62.00
C PRO A 274 -20.17 -55.42 60.99
N LYS A 275 -18.94 -55.69 61.43
CA LYS A 275 -17.70 -55.64 60.62
C LYS A 275 -17.38 -57.02 60.02
N HIS A 276 -16.68 -57.08 58.88
CA HIS A 276 -15.67 -58.15 58.68
C HIS A 276 -14.56 -57.83 57.63
N ARG A 277 -13.43 -58.51 57.82
CA ARG A 277 -12.22 -58.74 56.98
C ARG A 277 -11.72 -60.18 57.30
N PRO A 278 -10.67 -60.77 56.68
CA PRO A 278 -9.77 -60.32 55.60
C PRO A 278 -10.09 -61.10 54.29
N SER A 279 -9.26 -61.82 53.51
CA SER A 279 -7.80 -62.14 53.42
C SER A 279 -7.49 -62.82 52.06
N GLU A 280 -6.35 -62.49 51.43
CA GLU A 280 -5.68 -63.21 50.31
C GLU A 280 -6.52 -63.47 49.01
N ASP A 281 -5.98 -63.76 47.81
CA ASP A 281 -4.76 -64.45 47.33
C ASP A 281 -4.40 -63.87 45.92
N MET A 282 -3.23 -63.29 45.64
CA MET A 282 -1.93 -63.87 45.22
C MET A 282 -1.87 -64.63 43.87
N THR A 283 -0.87 -64.29 43.04
CA THR A 283 -0.52 -64.88 41.71
C THR A 283 -1.55 -64.70 40.57
N LYS A 284 -1.20 -64.67 39.27
CA LYS A 284 0.08 -64.85 38.53
C LYS A 284 0.16 -63.85 37.34
N MET A 285 1.36 -63.42 36.96
CA MET A 285 1.67 -63.03 35.58
C MET A 285 1.98 -64.28 34.74
N PRO A 286 1.88 -64.18 33.41
CA PRO A 286 3.07 -64.50 32.61
C PRO A 286 3.42 -63.43 31.57
N TRP A 287 4.67 -63.47 31.10
CA TRP A 287 5.14 -62.72 29.93
C TRP A 287 4.65 -63.42 28.63
N THR A 288 4.77 -62.88 27.41
CA THR A 288 6.03 -62.62 26.69
C THR A 288 5.98 -61.43 25.72
N SER A 289 7.15 -60.86 25.44
CA SER A 289 7.40 -60.05 24.24
C SER A 289 7.55 -60.95 23.02
N ASN A 290 7.28 -60.41 21.82
CA ASN A 290 8.07 -60.78 20.65
C ASN A 290 8.09 -59.64 19.62
N SER A 291 9.25 -59.41 19.04
CA SER A 291 9.45 -58.44 17.95
C SER A 291 9.44 -59.13 16.59
N LEU A 292 8.94 -58.43 15.57
CA LEU A 292 9.45 -58.46 14.19
C LEU A 292 9.03 -57.16 13.48
#